data_AF-A0A6P0TKC2-F1
#
_entry.id   AF-A0A6P0TKC2-F1
#
_cell.length_a   1.000
_cell.length_b   1.000
_cell.length_c   1.000
_cell.angle_alpha   90.00
_cell.angle_beta   90.00
_cell.angle_gamma   90.00
#
_symmetry.space_group_name_H-M   'P 1'
#
loop_
_entity.id
_entity.type
_entity.pdbx_description
1 polymer ?
#
loop_
_entity_poly.entity_id
_entity_poly.type
_entity_poly.pdbx_seq_one_letter_code
_entity_poly.pdbx_strand_id
1 'polypeptide(L)'
;SLDIVKITLNANADSYYPKVGGADVDNSEILRQRIKALEDKLQECFPEGTITEEMMLPKEFPYALTLIVMHNANLAMREQSGLSFQPLAIFSYADGQTMLTIAGILLEDDTVQDFFDCTGIERWDLSNTDWSEPKEIGIPDFTVKEKIAVDSLLPSSDKYEIHKKLGILFHESPTKSEKLLDTYIAFYRQSPYFSSVSI
;
A
#
# COMPACT_ATOMS: atom_id res chain seq x y z
N SER A 1 -12.25 23.60 7.90
CA SER A 1 -12.84 22.34 7.40
C SER A 1 -11.73 21.32 7.41
N LEU A 2 -11.98 20.11 7.89
CA LEU A 2 -11.00 19.02 7.78
C LEU A 2 -11.29 18.29 6.48
N ASP A 3 -10.39 18.42 5.51
CA ASP A 3 -10.54 17.77 4.22
C ASP A 3 -9.63 16.53 4.18
N ILE A 4 -10.23 15.37 3.92
CA ILE A 4 -9.53 14.09 3.79
C ILE A 4 -9.35 13.79 2.31
N VAL A 5 -8.12 13.50 1.91
CA VAL A 5 -7.76 13.13 0.55
C VAL A 5 -7.33 11.67 0.53
N LYS A 6 -7.88 10.90 -0.43
CA LYS A 6 -7.48 9.53 -0.69
C LYS A 6 -6.99 9.42 -2.13
N ILE A 7 -5.76 8.95 -2.29
CA ILE A 7 -5.09 8.77 -3.58
C ILE A 7 -4.82 7.29 -3.76
N THR A 8 -5.23 6.73 -4.89
CA THR A 8 -4.89 5.35 -5.27
C THR A 8 -4.16 5.35 -6.60
N LEU A 9 -2.96 4.79 -6.61
CA LEU A 9 -2.04 4.76 -7.76
C LEU A 9 -1.77 3.32 -8.19
N ASN A 10 -1.60 3.11 -9.49
CA ASN A 10 -1.06 1.86 -10.00
C ASN A 10 0.43 1.78 -9.62
N ALA A 11 0.77 0.85 -8.73
CA ALA A 11 2.11 0.61 -8.23
C ALA A 11 2.77 -0.58 -8.93
N ASN A 12 2.57 -0.70 -10.24
CA ASN A 12 3.27 -1.63 -11.11
C ASN A 12 4.32 -0.93 -11.98
N ALA A 13 5.60 -1.11 -11.68
CA ALA A 13 6.70 -0.51 -12.43
C ALA A 13 6.74 -0.97 -13.89
N ASP A 14 6.24 -2.17 -14.19
CA ASP A 14 6.20 -2.73 -15.55
C ASP A 14 5.27 -1.93 -16.47
N SER A 15 4.32 -1.17 -15.91
CA SER A 15 3.43 -0.29 -16.68
C SER A 15 4.15 0.90 -17.33
N TYR A 16 5.37 1.22 -16.89
CA TYR A 16 6.18 2.31 -17.44
C TYR A 16 7.13 1.83 -18.53
N TYR A 17 7.77 0.66 -18.32
CA TYR A 17 8.59 0.01 -19.32
C TYR A 17 8.56 -1.52 -19.11
N PRO A 18 7.85 -2.27 -19.98
CA PRO A 18 7.70 -3.70 -19.82
C PRO A 18 8.99 -4.42 -20.22
N LYS A 19 9.29 -5.52 -19.52
CA LYS A 19 10.35 -6.42 -19.96
C LYS A 19 9.88 -7.16 -21.21
N VAL A 20 10.46 -6.86 -22.37
CA VAL A 20 10.16 -7.59 -23.60
C VAL A 20 10.83 -8.96 -23.53
N GLY A 21 10.02 -10.03 -23.59
CA GLY A 21 10.51 -11.40 -23.51
C GLY A 21 11.42 -11.75 -24.71
N GLY A 22 12.58 -12.34 -24.43
CA GLY A 22 13.46 -12.93 -25.45
C GLY A 22 14.75 -12.17 -25.77
N ALA A 23 14.99 -11.01 -25.15
CA ALA A 23 16.27 -10.31 -25.25
C ALA A 23 17.01 -10.39 -23.91
N ASP A 24 18.32 -10.68 -23.95
CA ASP A 24 19.27 -10.54 -22.83
C ASP A 24 19.49 -9.06 -22.51
N VAL A 25 18.41 -8.34 -22.18
CA VAL A 25 18.49 -6.96 -21.72
C VAL A 25 18.93 -7.00 -20.26
N ASP A 26 20.01 -6.28 -19.96
CA ASP A 26 20.49 -6.07 -18.61
C ASP A 26 19.36 -5.52 -17.73
N ASN A 27 19.15 -6.14 -16.56
CA ASN A 27 18.11 -5.70 -15.64
C ASN A 27 18.35 -4.24 -15.20
N SER A 28 19.60 -3.77 -15.03
CA SER A 28 19.86 -2.37 -14.69
C SER A 28 19.39 -1.41 -15.79
N GLU A 29 19.54 -1.78 -17.06
CA GLU A 29 19.02 -0.97 -18.16
C GLU A 29 17.49 -0.87 -18.11
N ILE A 30 16.78 -1.95 -17.80
CA ILE A 30 15.32 -1.93 -17.62
C ILE A 30 14.92 -0.97 -16.50
N LEU A 31 15.60 -1.01 -15.35
CA LEU A 31 15.29 -0.13 -14.21
C LEU A 31 15.55 1.34 -14.56
N ARG A 32 16.64 1.65 -15.28
CA ARG A 32 16.91 3.01 -15.77
C ARG A 32 15.86 3.51 -16.75
N GLN A 33 15.41 2.68 -17.68
CA GLN A 33 14.34 3.04 -18.60
C GLN A 33 13.01 3.30 -17.87
N ARG A 34 12.73 2.57 -16.78
CA ARG A 34 11.56 2.82 -15.92
C ARG A 34 11.64 4.17 -15.21
N ILE A 35 12.79 4.50 -14.61
CA ILE A 35 13.01 5.82 -13.98
C ILE A 35 12.78 6.91 -15.01
N LYS A 36 13.43 6.81 -16.18
CA LYS A 36 13.29 7.81 -17.23
C LYS A 36 11.85 7.98 -17.69
N ALA A 37 11.12 6.87 -17.90
CA ALA A 37 9.70 6.94 -18.27
C ALA A 37 8.82 7.54 -17.16
N LEU A 38 9.18 7.33 -15.89
CA LEU A 38 8.49 7.92 -14.75
C LEU A 38 8.78 9.43 -14.63
N GLU A 39 10.04 9.83 -14.82
CA GLU A 39 10.51 11.21 -14.87
C GLU A 39 9.82 11.97 -16.02
N ASP A 40 9.84 11.43 -17.24
CA ASP A 40 9.17 12.03 -18.41
C ASP A 40 7.66 12.24 -18.18
N LYS A 41 7.02 11.34 -17.43
CA LYS A 41 5.59 11.41 -17.11
C LYS A 41 5.27 12.43 -16.01
N LEU A 42 6.14 12.54 -15.00
CA LEU A 42 5.92 13.42 -13.85
C LEU A 42 6.46 14.84 -14.06
N GLN A 43 7.44 15.01 -14.95
CA GLN A 43 8.05 16.30 -15.27
C GLN A 43 8.49 17.04 -13.99
N GLU A 44 8.00 18.26 -13.77
CA GLU A 44 8.31 19.09 -12.60
C GLU A 44 7.91 18.47 -11.25
N CYS A 45 7.03 17.47 -11.26
CA CYS A 45 6.60 16.74 -10.07
C CYS A 45 7.57 15.59 -9.69
N PHE A 46 8.62 15.34 -10.47
CA PHE A 46 9.59 14.27 -10.20
C PHE A 46 10.62 14.70 -9.13
N PRO A 47 10.77 13.93 -8.03
CA PRO A 47 11.73 14.26 -6.96
C PRO A 47 13.14 13.83 -7.34
N GLU A 48 13.84 14.70 -8.06
CA GLU A 48 15.23 14.52 -8.49
C GLU A 48 16.16 14.05 -7.36
N GLY A 49 16.98 13.04 -7.66
CA GLY A 49 17.94 12.46 -6.71
C GLY A 49 17.34 11.66 -5.55
N THR A 50 16.02 11.52 -5.47
CA THR A 50 15.34 10.72 -4.41
C THR A 50 15.08 9.29 -4.86
N ILE A 51 14.70 9.10 -6.13
CA ILE A 51 14.29 7.79 -6.66
C ILE A 51 15.50 7.04 -7.23
N THR A 52 15.70 5.80 -6.80
CA THR A 52 16.82 4.95 -7.22
C THR A 52 16.37 3.79 -8.12
N GLU A 53 17.32 3.13 -8.79
CA GLU A 53 17.03 1.95 -9.63
C GLU A 53 16.39 0.81 -8.82
N GLU A 54 16.86 0.59 -7.59
CA GLU A 54 16.34 -0.44 -6.68
C GLU A 54 14.86 -0.21 -6.37
N MET A 55 14.44 1.06 -6.27
CA MET A 55 13.05 1.42 -6.05
C MET A 55 12.14 1.08 -7.25
N MET A 56 12.68 0.76 -8.43
CA MET A 56 11.89 0.30 -9.57
C MET A 56 11.59 -1.21 -9.54
N LEU A 57 12.10 -1.93 -8.54
CA LEU A 57 11.76 -3.33 -8.30
C LEU A 57 10.30 -3.45 -7.82
N PRO A 58 9.56 -4.52 -8.17
CA PRO A 58 8.13 -4.65 -7.85
C PRO A 58 7.77 -4.47 -6.37
N LYS A 59 8.67 -4.86 -5.46
CA LYS A 59 8.46 -4.73 -4.01
C LYS A 59 8.70 -3.32 -3.48
N GLU A 60 9.62 -2.60 -4.09
CA GLU A 60 10.09 -1.28 -3.63
C GLU A 60 9.31 -0.13 -4.31
N PHE A 61 8.71 -0.40 -5.47
CA PHE A 61 8.01 0.60 -6.27
C PHE A 61 6.84 1.32 -5.54
N PRO A 62 6.03 0.64 -4.70
CA PRO A 62 5.06 1.34 -3.87
C PRO A 62 5.69 2.39 -2.94
N TYR A 63 6.90 2.12 -2.43
CA TYR A 63 7.61 3.10 -1.61
C TYR A 63 8.15 4.26 -2.43
N ALA A 64 8.67 4.01 -3.65
CA ALA A 64 9.06 5.08 -4.57
C ALA A 64 7.90 6.06 -4.83
N LEU A 65 6.70 5.53 -5.12
CA LEU A 65 5.50 6.34 -5.31
C LEU A 65 5.09 7.10 -4.04
N THR A 66 5.32 6.52 -2.86
CA THR A 66 5.07 7.19 -1.57
C THR A 66 5.95 8.43 -1.41
N LEU A 67 7.24 8.31 -1.72
CA LEU A 67 8.17 9.45 -1.68
C LEU A 67 7.82 10.52 -2.71
N ILE A 68 7.34 10.14 -3.89
CA ILE A 68 6.85 11.07 -4.92
C ILE A 68 5.63 11.84 -4.41
N VAL A 69 4.64 11.15 -3.82
CA VAL A 69 3.45 11.82 -3.26
C VAL A 69 3.83 12.72 -2.09
N MET A 70 4.72 12.28 -1.20
CA MET A 70 5.24 13.10 -0.10
C MET A 70 5.91 14.38 -0.62
N HIS A 71 6.77 14.26 -1.64
CA HIS A 71 7.44 15.40 -2.24
C HIS A 71 6.44 16.41 -2.80
N ASN A 72 5.47 15.94 -3.58
CA ASN A 72 4.46 16.80 -4.21
C ASN A 72 3.48 17.40 -3.20
N ALA A 73 3.09 16.65 -2.16
CA ALA A 73 2.29 17.18 -1.07
C ALA A 73 3.04 18.31 -0.35
N ASN A 74 4.32 18.12 -0.03
CA ASN A 74 5.14 19.16 0.58
C ASN A 74 5.31 20.39 -0.32
N LEU A 75 5.47 20.20 -1.63
CA LEU A 75 5.51 21.33 -2.58
C LEU A 75 4.20 22.10 -2.60
N ALA A 76 3.05 21.41 -2.71
CA ALA A 76 1.74 22.04 -2.73
C ALA A 76 1.44 22.81 -1.43
N MET A 77 1.88 22.30 -0.28
CA MET A 77 1.68 22.95 1.02
C MET A 77 2.59 24.18 1.24
N ARG A 78 3.76 24.27 0.59
CA ARG A 78 4.62 25.47 0.68
C ARG A 78 3.91 26.76 0.23
N GLU A 79 2.96 26.64 -0.69
CA GLU A 79 2.16 27.77 -1.17
C GLU A 79 1.03 28.17 -0.20
N GLN A 80 0.72 27.31 0.77
CA GLN A 80 -0.32 27.51 1.78
C GLN A 80 0.29 27.52 3.18
N SER A 81 0.78 28.69 3.60
CA SER A 81 1.42 28.85 4.91
C SER A 81 0.53 28.37 6.05
N GLY A 82 1.06 27.50 6.93
CA GLY A 82 0.38 27.03 8.13
C GLY A 82 -0.52 25.81 7.91
N LEU A 83 -0.53 25.23 6.71
CA LEU A 83 -1.24 24.00 6.39
C LEU A 83 -0.25 22.89 6.05
N SER A 84 -0.52 21.68 6.54
CA SER A 84 0.23 20.48 6.22
C SER A 84 -0.69 19.35 5.76
N PHE A 85 -0.18 18.54 4.83
CA PHE A 85 -0.80 17.27 4.45
C PHE A 85 -0.21 16.15 5.31
N GLN A 86 -0.99 15.71 6.29
CA GLN A 86 -0.60 14.67 7.22
C GLN A 86 -1.10 13.31 6.72
N PRO A 87 -0.21 12.35 6.38
CA PRO A 87 -0.65 10.99 6.05
C PRO A 87 -1.29 10.35 7.29
N LEU A 88 -2.34 9.58 7.05
CA LEU A 88 -3.05 8.80 8.05
C LEU A 88 -2.82 7.31 7.83
N ALA A 89 -2.82 6.88 6.57
CA ALA A 89 -2.55 5.50 6.18
C ALA A 89 -1.92 5.43 4.80
N ILE A 90 -0.98 4.51 4.66
CA ILE A 90 -0.26 4.23 3.43
C ILE A 90 -0.15 2.72 3.32
N PHE A 91 -0.79 2.15 2.32
CA PHE A 91 -0.81 0.71 2.13
C PHE A 91 -0.83 0.32 0.67
N SER A 92 -0.21 -0.82 0.37
CA SER A 92 -0.26 -1.44 -0.94
C SER A 92 -1.13 -2.70 -0.89
N TYR A 93 -1.78 -3.02 -1.98
CA TYR A 93 -2.55 -4.27 -2.13
C TYR A 93 -2.50 -4.73 -3.58
N ALA A 94 -2.73 -6.02 -3.83
CA ALA A 94 -2.81 -6.55 -5.18
C ALA A 94 -4.24 -7.03 -5.47
N ASP A 95 -4.82 -6.51 -6.55
CA ASP A 95 -6.07 -6.98 -7.14
C ASP A 95 -5.85 -7.08 -8.66
N GLY A 96 -5.08 -8.09 -9.07
CA GLY A 96 -4.51 -8.23 -10.41
C GLY A 96 -3.19 -7.49 -10.63
N GLN A 97 -3.10 -6.21 -10.25
CA GLN A 97 -1.86 -5.43 -10.21
C GLN A 97 -1.66 -4.81 -8.82
N THR A 98 -0.41 -4.56 -8.44
CA THR A 98 -0.11 -3.86 -7.20
C THR A 98 -0.61 -2.42 -7.28
N MET A 99 -1.43 -2.03 -6.31
CA MET A 99 -1.95 -0.68 -6.13
C MET A 99 -1.37 -0.10 -4.84
N LEU A 100 -1.06 1.20 -4.84
CA LEU A 100 -0.72 1.96 -3.64
C LEU A 100 -1.91 2.85 -3.29
N THR A 101 -2.29 2.91 -2.02
CA THR A 101 -3.26 3.87 -1.49
C THR A 101 -2.63 4.69 -0.39
N ILE A 102 -2.76 6.01 -0.50
CA ILE A 102 -2.40 7.00 0.51
C ILE A 102 -3.66 7.74 0.91
N ALA A 103 -4.00 7.71 2.19
CA ALA A 103 -5.02 8.54 2.79
C ALA A 103 -4.32 9.55 3.70
N GLY A 104 -4.68 10.82 3.55
CA GLY A 104 -4.16 11.89 4.40
C GLY A 104 -5.21 12.97 4.63
N ILE A 105 -4.88 13.88 5.52
CA ILE A 105 -5.75 14.95 5.97
C ILE A 105 -5.00 16.27 5.89
N LEU A 106 -5.70 17.33 5.52
CA LEU A 106 -5.18 18.69 5.61
C LEU A 106 -5.42 19.22 7.02
N LEU A 107 -4.34 19.61 7.70
CA LEU A 107 -4.35 20.11 9.07
C LEU A 107 -3.58 21.42 9.16
N GLU A 108 -4.02 22.28 10.09
CA GLU A 108 -3.20 23.42 10.50
C GLU A 108 -2.00 22.88 11.31
N ASP A 109 -0.81 23.43 11.08
CA ASP A 109 0.44 22.88 11.64
C ASP A 109 0.44 22.76 13.17
N ASP A 110 -0.26 23.66 13.86
CA ASP A 110 -0.39 23.67 15.32
C ASP A 110 -1.44 22.68 15.85
N THR A 111 -2.28 22.10 14.98
CA THR A 111 -3.36 21.17 15.34
C THR A 111 -2.99 19.69 15.14
N VAL A 112 -1.85 19.41 14.51
CA VAL A 112 -1.46 18.03 14.14
C VAL A 112 -1.37 17.12 15.36
N GLN A 113 -0.70 17.56 16.44
CA GLN A 113 -0.55 16.76 17.64
C GLN A 113 -1.90 16.53 18.34
N ASP A 114 -2.71 17.59 18.47
CA ASP A 114 -4.05 17.52 19.08
C ASP A 114 -4.95 16.53 18.33
N PHE A 115 -4.85 16.48 17.00
CA PHE A 115 -5.58 15.52 16.17
C PHE A 115 -5.20 14.08 16.50
N PHE A 116 -3.91 13.78 16.62
CA PHE A 116 -3.45 12.43 16.97
C PHE A 116 -3.87 12.02 18.38
N ASP A 117 -3.75 12.93 19.35
CA ASP A 117 -4.12 12.70 20.74
C ASP A 117 -5.62 12.43 20.89
N CYS A 118 -6.46 13.16 20.13
CA CYS A 118 -7.92 13.04 20.22
C CYS A 118 -8.48 11.85 19.44
N THR A 119 -7.88 11.48 18.31
CA THR A 119 -8.42 10.41 17.44
C THR A 119 -7.85 9.03 17.75
N GLY A 120 -6.61 8.97 18.27
CA GLY A 120 -5.90 7.72 18.48
C GLY A 120 -5.61 6.95 17.18
N ILE A 121 -5.64 7.62 16.02
CA ILE A 121 -5.47 6.97 14.71
C ILE A 121 -4.13 6.24 14.57
N GLU A 122 -3.11 6.65 15.31
CA GLU A 122 -1.81 5.97 15.34
C GLU A 122 -1.94 4.50 15.81
N ARG A 123 -2.93 4.22 16.66
CA ARG A 123 -3.20 2.86 17.19
C ARG A 123 -3.90 1.96 16.18
N TRP A 124 -4.34 2.50 15.04
CA TRP A 124 -4.96 1.71 13.98
C TRP A 124 -3.90 0.86 13.28
N ASP A 125 -4.15 -0.44 13.09
CA ASP A 125 -3.16 -1.37 12.51
C ASP A 125 -2.68 -0.98 11.11
N LEU A 126 -3.47 -0.23 10.34
CA LEU A 126 -3.10 0.27 9.00
C LEU A 126 -2.58 1.71 9.02
N SER A 127 -2.41 2.32 10.19
CA SER A 127 -1.86 3.66 10.33
C SER A 127 -0.46 3.73 9.72
N ASN A 128 -0.20 4.81 9.00
CA ASN A 128 1.15 5.18 8.57
C ASN A 128 1.14 6.70 8.48
N THR A 129 1.74 7.31 9.51
CA THR A 129 1.67 8.75 9.78
C THR A 129 3.02 9.44 9.56
N ASP A 130 4.04 8.69 9.15
CA ASP A 130 5.44 9.14 9.05
C ASP A 130 6.03 8.99 7.65
N TRP A 131 5.19 8.66 6.65
CA TRP A 131 5.61 8.39 5.27
C TRP A 131 6.57 7.19 5.13
N SER A 132 6.60 6.29 6.12
CA SER A 132 7.37 5.05 6.05
C SER A 132 6.84 4.09 4.99
N GLU A 133 7.52 2.97 4.79
CA GLU A 133 7.15 1.95 3.81
C GLU A 133 5.64 1.59 3.90
N PRO A 134 4.93 1.51 2.74
CA PRO A 134 3.53 1.14 2.71
C PRO A 134 3.28 -0.22 3.37
N LYS A 135 2.24 -0.30 4.20
CA LYS A 135 1.80 -1.58 4.76
C LYS A 135 1.22 -2.45 3.64
N GLU A 136 1.70 -3.68 3.52
CA GLU A 136 1.20 -4.63 2.51
C GLU A 136 -0.09 -5.30 3.01
N ILE A 137 -1.19 -5.04 2.31
CA ILE A 137 -2.48 -5.73 2.50
C ILE A 137 -2.57 -6.84 1.45
N GLY A 138 -2.11 -8.03 1.82
CA GLY A 138 -2.41 -9.26 1.09
C GLY A 138 -3.84 -9.71 1.39
N ILE A 139 -4.74 -9.60 0.42
CA ILE A 139 -5.99 -10.35 0.43
C ILE A 139 -5.64 -11.74 -0.12
N PRO A 140 -5.85 -12.82 0.65
CA PRO A 140 -5.60 -14.16 0.13
C PRO A 140 -6.55 -14.43 -1.05
N ASP A 141 -6.04 -15.06 -2.11
CA ASP A 141 -6.85 -15.60 -3.21
C ASP A 141 -7.64 -16.81 -2.71
N PHE A 142 -8.62 -16.55 -1.84
CA PHE A 142 -9.54 -17.59 -1.40
C PHE A 142 -10.50 -17.92 -2.52
N THR A 143 -10.70 -19.22 -2.74
CA THR A 143 -11.96 -19.66 -3.33
C THR A 143 -13.12 -19.21 -2.43
N VAL A 144 -14.31 -19.05 -3.01
CA VAL A 144 -15.53 -18.71 -2.24
C VAL A 144 -15.74 -19.68 -1.06
N LYS A 145 -15.41 -20.96 -1.24
CA LYS A 145 -15.52 -21.98 -0.19
C LYS A 145 -14.52 -21.76 0.95
N GLU A 146 -13.27 -21.46 0.62
CA GLU A 146 -12.23 -21.18 1.61
C GLU A 146 -12.55 -19.92 2.41
N LYS A 147 -13.01 -18.86 1.73
CA LYS A 147 -13.42 -17.63 2.38
C LYS A 147 -14.55 -17.87 3.39
N ILE A 148 -15.62 -18.55 2.98
CA ILE A 148 -16.74 -18.89 3.87
C ILE A 148 -16.25 -19.71 5.07
N ALA A 149 -15.33 -20.65 4.85
CA ALA A 149 -14.77 -21.48 5.91
C ALA A 149 -13.94 -20.65 6.91
N VAL A 150 -13.08 -19.75 6.42
CA VAL A 150 -12.31 -18.83 7.26
C VAL A 150 -13.24 -17.86 8.01
N ASP A 151 -14.20 -17.24 7.32
CA ASP A 151 -15.16 -16.30 7.89
C ASP A 151 -16.00 -16.95 9.01
N SER A 152 -16.36 -18.23 8.87
CA SER A 152 -17.11 -18.98 9.90
C SER A 152 -16.33 -19.19 11.20
N LEU A 153 -15.01 -19.04 11.16
CA LEU A 153 -14.11 -19.18 12.30
C LEU A 153 -13.74 -17.84 12.94
N LEU A 154 -13.99 -16.73 12.24
CA LEU A 154 -13.72 -15.38 12.70
C LEU A 154 -14.94 -14.78 13.44
N PRO A 155 -14.71 -13.86 14.38
CA PRO A 155 -13.41 -13.33 14.84
C PRO A 155 -12.74 -14.18 15.95
N SER A 156 -13.30 -15.35 16.28
CA SER A 156 -12.94 -16.10 17.48
C SER A 156 -11.65 -16.93 17.35
N SER A 157 -11.22 -17.23 16.12
CA SER A 157 -10.04 -18.05 15.86
C SER A 157 -8.87 -17.20 15.36
N ASP A 158 -7.65 -17.54 15.78
CA ASP A 158 -6.42 -16.96 15.24
C ASP A 158 -5.90 -17.73 14.00
N LYS A 159 -4.82 -17.23 13.37
CA LYS A 159 -4.22 -17.85 12.19
C LYS A 159 -3.84 -19.33 12.38
N TYR A 160 -3.36 -19.72 13.57
CA TYR A 160 -2.91 -21.08 13.84
C TYR A 160 -4.11 -22.01 14.02
N GLU A 161 -5.15 -21.55 14.70
CA GLU A 161 -6.39 -22.29 14.84
C GLU A 161 -7.10 -22.49 13.50
N ILE A 162 -7.10 -21.47 12.63
CA ILE A 162 -7.68 -21.57 11.29
C ILE A 162 -6.93 -22.60 10.46
N HIS A 163 -5.59 -22.56 10.43
CA HIS A 163 -4.79 -23.57 9.76
C HIS A 163 -5.06 -24.98 10.28
N LYS A 164 -5.14 -25.14 11.60
CA LYS A 164 -5.41 -26.43 12.23
C LYS A 164 -6.82 -26.95 11.93
N LYS A 165 -7.84 -26.08 11.96
CA LYS A 165 -9.25 -26.46 11.75
C LYS A 165 -9.54 -26.77 10.28
N LEU A 166 -8.96 -26.01 9.36
CA LEU A 166 -9.20 -26.19 7.92
C LEU A 166 -8.25 -27.22 7.30
N GLY A 167 -7.09 -27.46 7.90
CA GLY A 167 -6.11 -28.44 7.40
C GLY A 167 -5.49 -28.06 6.05
N ILE A 168 -5.55 -26.78 5.68
CA ILE A 168 -5.05 -26.24 4.41
C ILE A 168 -4.04 -25.13 4.65
N LEU A 169 -3.10 -24.98 3.72
CA LEU A 169 -2.23 -23.82 3.59
C LEU A 169 -2.72 -22.97 2.42
N PHE A 170 -2.76 -21.66 2.60
CA PHE A 170 -3.21 -20.70 1.58
C PHE A 170 -2.06 -20.21 0.69
N HIS A 171 -0.85 -20.71 0.96
CA HIS A 171 0.35 -20.48 0.17
C HIS A 171 1.32 -21.66 0.41
N GLU A 172 2.14 -22.04 -0.58
CA GLU A 172 3.09 -23.16 -0.49
C GLU A 172 4.05 -23.05 0.71
N SER A 173 4.57 -21.84 0.95
CA SER A 173 5.31 -21.48 2.17
C SER A 173 4.36 -21.29 3.38
N PRO A 174 4.53 -22.05 4.47
CA PRO A 174 3.75 -21.90 5.70
C PRO A 174 3.82 -20.50 6.30
N THR A 175 5.02 -19.89 6.35
CA THR A 175 5.21 -18.54 6.90
C THR A 175 4.45 -17.48 6.11
N LYS A 176 4.42 -17.60 4.78
CA LYS A 176 3.63 -16.69 3.94
C LYS A 176 2.14 -16.91 4.13
N SER A 177 1.71 -18.16 4.31
CA SER A 177 0.33 -18.51 4.60
C SER A 177 -0.14 -17.91 5.94
N GLU A 178 0.71 -17.93 6.97
CA GLU A 178 0.44 -17.27 8.25
C GLU A 178 0.32 -15.76 8.12
N LYS A 179 1.25 -15.11 7.39
CA LYS A 179 1.20 -13.65 7.14
C LYS A 179 -0.08 -13.26 6.39
N LEU A 180 -0.49 -14.06 5.40
CA LEU A 180 -1.73 -13.84 4.65
C LEU A 180 -2.96 -13.91 5.55
N LEU A 181 -3.03 -14.89 6.45
CA LEU A 181 -4.12 -14.97 7.43
C LEU A 181 -4.10 -13.81 8.43
N ASP A 182 -2.93 -13.41 8.94
CA ASP A 182 -2.83 -12.26 9.84
C ASP A 182 -3.38 -10.99 9.19
N THR A 183 -2.98 -10.72 7.94
CA THR A 183 -3.49 -9.58 7.18
C THR A 183 -4.99 -9.69 6.93
N TYR A 184 -5.49 -10.87 6.57
CA TYR A 184 -6.92 -11.10 6.36
C TYR A 184 -7.74 -10.90 7.65
N ILE A 185 -7.26 -11.40 8.79
CA ILE A 185 -7.92 -11.24 10.09
C ILE A 185 -7.96 -9.77 10.51
N ALA A 186 -6.83 -9.06 10.37
CA ALA A 186 -6.74 -7.64 10.65
C ALA A 186 -7.74 -6.85 9.80
N PHE A 187 -7.84 -7.19 8.51
CA PHE A 187 -8.80 -6.57 7.60
C PHE A 187 -10.26 -6.93 7.93
N TYR A 188 -10.57 -8.20 8.21
CA TYR A 188 -11.91 -8.67 8.57
C TYR A 188 -12.45 -7.97 9.82
N ARG A 189 -11.61 -7.73 10.83
CA ARG A 189 -11.98 -6.97 12.04
C ARG A 189 -12.41 -5.53 11.71
N GLN A 190 -11.85 -4.94 10.66
CA GLN A 190 -12.06 -3.55 10.28
C GLN A 190 -13.20 -3.40 9.26
N SER A 191 -13.41 -4.38 8.40
CA SER A 191 -14.49 -4.41 7.40
C SER A 191 -15.06 -5.82 7.25
N PRO A 192 -15.99 -6.24 8.12
CA PRO A 192 -16.55 -7.59 8.12
C PRO A 192 -17.42 -7.90 6.89
N TYR A 193 -17.73 -6.91 6.04
CA TYR A 193 -18.62 -7.04 4.88
C TYR A 193 -17.91 -6.90 3.52
N PHE A 194 -16.58 -6.98 3.46
CA PHE A 194 -15.87 -6.84 2.20
C PHE A 194 -16.02 -8.11 1.34
N SER A 195 -17.05 -8.16 0.49
CA SER A 195 -17.13 -9.07 -0.64
C SER A 195 -16.44 -8.44 -1.85
N SER A 196 -15.53 -9.16 -2.52
CA SER A 196 -15.19 -8.81 -3.89
C SER A 196 -16.48 -8.85 -4.71
N VAL A 197 -16.80 -7.74 -5.39
CA VAL A 197 -17.84 -7.77 -6.41
C VAL A 197 -17.17 -8.39 -7.64
N SER A 198 -17.30 -9.71 -7.78
CA SER A 198 -17.01 -10.36 -9.05
C SER A 198 -18.03 -9.84 -10.07
N ILE A 199 -17.58 -9.04 -11.03
CA ILE A 199 -18.34 -8.71 -12.25
C ILE A 199 -18.04 -9.78 -13.29
#